data_AF-A0A7S2H8W3-F1
#
_entry.id   AF-A0A7S2H8W3-F1
#
_cell.length_a   1.000
_cell.length_b   1.000
_cell.length_c   1.000
_cell.angle_alpha   90.00
_cell.angle_beta   90.00
_cell.angle_gamma   90.00
#
_symmetry.space_group_name_H-M   'P 1'
#
loop_
_entity.id
_entity.type
_entity.pdbx_description
1 polymer ?
#
loop_
_entity_poly.entity_id
_entity_poly.type
_entity_poly.pdbx_seq_one_letter_code
_entity_poly.pdbx_strand_id
1 'polypeptide(L)'
;GFSMETTPVSCLKTPAILSTTRSLLPAETSVAITSLPGSDFGDTVACAKLLKEEGYKPIPHLVARSIRDDSILEDRLRQMQEIQIEEIILIAGSDSNKDS
;
A
#
# COMPACT_ATOMS: atom_id res chain seq x y z
N GLY A 1 -8.61 15.60 -8.52
CA GLY A 1 -8.44 14.16 -8.75
C GLY A 1 -9.24 13.40 -7.71
N PHE A 2 -9.63 12.17 -8.01
CA PHE A 2 -10.20 11.26 -7.02
C PHE A 2 -9.08 10.47 -6.34
N SER A 3 -9.33 10.01 -5.13
CA SER A 3 -8.47 9.04 -4.43
C SER A 3 -9.35 7.97 -3.79
N MET A 4 -8.83 6.76 -3.69
CA MET A 4 -9.47 5.67 -2.97
C MET A 4 -8.46 5.01 -2.03
N GLU A 5 -8.95 4.28 -1.03
CA GLU A 5 -8.11 3.52 -0.11
C GLU A 5 -8.51 2.04 -0.15
N THR A 6 -7.52 1.16 -0.04
CA THR A 6 -7.73 -0.28 0.04
C THR A 6 -6.79 -0.91 1.05
N THR A 7 -7.11 -2.14 1.44
CA THR A 7 -6.24 -2.96 2.28
C THR A 7 -5.53 -4.01 1.41
N PRO A 8 -4.28 -4.39 1.71
CA PRO A 8 -3.52 -5.35 0.90
C PRO A 8 -4.28 -6.66 0.66
N VAL A 9 -4.86 -7.23 1.72
CA VAL A 9 -5.60 -8.50 1.63
C VAL A 9 -6.84 -8.39 0.74
N SER A 10 -7.60 -7.30 0.82
CA SER A 10 -8.77 -7.12 -0.05
C SER A 10 -8.35 -6.97 -1.50
N CYS A 11 -7.35 -6.11 -1.76
CA CYS A 11 -6.77 -5.88 -3.08
C CYS A 11 -6.34 -7.19 -3.76
N LEU A 12 -5.63 -8.05 -3.02
CA LEU A 12 -5.11 -9.32 -3.54
C LEU A 12 -6.18 -10.40 -3.70
N LYS A 13 -7.24 -10.41 -2.86
CA LYS A 13 -8.32 -11.42 -2.94
C LYS A 13 -9.37 -11.13 -4.00
N THR A 14 -9.51 -9.86 -4.41
CA THR A 14 -10.56 -9.45 -5.36
C THR A 14 -10.00 -8.69 -6.57
N PRO A 15 -9.09 -9.27 -7.37
CA PRO A 15 -8.51 -8.60 -8.53
C PRO A 15 -9.57 -8.24 -9.59
N ALA A 16 -10.63 -9.04 -9.73
CA ALA A 16 -11.75 -8.73 -10.64
C ALA A 16 -12.51 -7.45 -10.26
N ILE A 17 -12.45 -7.01 -9.00
CA ILE A 17 -13.02 -5.72 -8.59
C ILE A 17 -12.16 -4.58 -9.14
N LEU A 18 -10.84 -4.72 -9.22
CA LEU A 18 -9.95 -3.67 -9.75
C LEU A 18 -10.23 -3.40 -11.24
N SER A 19 -10.37 -4.46 -12.03
CA SER A 19 -10.70 -4.34 -13.46
C SER A 19 -12.08 -3.73 -13.68
N THR A 20 -13.07 -4.07 -12.84
CA THR A 20 -14.39 -3.42 -12.85
C THR A 20 -14.29 -1.95 -12.46
N THR A 21 -13.49 -1.64 -11.45
CA THR A 21 -13.29 -0.27 -10.94
C THR A 21 -12.68 0.64 -12.00
N ARG A 22 -11.89 0.11 -12.94
CA ARG A 22 -11.32 0.89 -14.05
C ARG A 22 -12.38 1.48 -14.98
N SER A 23 -13.56 0.87 -15.04
CA SER A 23 -14.70 1.43 -15.78
C SER A 23 -15.44 2.55 -15.02
N LEU A 24 -15.19 2.67 -13.71
CA LEU A 24 -15.89 3.59 -12.81
C LEU A 24 -14.99 4.76 -12.37
N LEU A 25 -13.69 4.56 -12.27
CA LEU A 25 -12.71 5.56 -11.87
C LEU A 25 -11.79 5.96 -13.03
N PRO A 26 -11.35 7.22 -13.09
CA PRO A 26 -10.36 7.64 -14.07
C PRO A 26 -9.07 6.81 -13.96
N ALA A 27 -8.41 6.58 -15.10
CA ALA A 27 -7.01 6.14 -15.11
C ALA A 27 -6.14 7.11 -14.29
N GLU A 28 -5.02 6.63 -13.78
CA GLU A 28 -4.09 7.42 -12.96
C GLU A 28 -4.67 7.87 -11.60
N THR A 29 -5.79 7.29 -11.17
CA THR A 29 -6.34 7.54 -9.83
C THR A 29 -5.35 7.07 -8.76
N SER A 30 -5.12 7.92 -7.76
CA SER A 30 -4.30 7.58 -6.60
C SER A 30 -5.01 6.61 -5.67
N VAL A 31 -4.33 5.53 -5.30
CA VAL A 31 -4.88 4.48 -4.44
C VAL A 31 -3.99 4.32 -3.21
N ALA A 32 -4.47 4.79 -2.06
CA ALA A 32 -3.79 4.55 -0.80
C ALA A 32 -3.88 3.06 -0.42
N ILE A 33 -2.77 2.49 0.01
CA ILE A 33 -2.73 1.10 0.50
C ILE A 33 -2.47 1.15 2.01
N THR A 34 -3.49 0.83 2.79
CA THR A 34 -3.43 0.88 4.25
C THR A 34 -2.47 -0.18 4.81
N SER A 35 -1.83 0.12 5.93
CA SER A 35 -1.13 -0.88 6.76
C SER A 35 -1.97 -1.16 8.02
N LEU A 36 -2.40 -2.41 8.17
CA LEU A 36 -3.21 -2.84 9.32
C LEU A 36 -2.34 -3.62 10.31
N PRO A 37 -2.68 -3.64 11.61
CA PRO A 37 -1.98 -4.50 12.57
C PRO A 37 -1.95 -5.96 12.09
N GLY A 38 -0.74 -6.53 12.00
CA GLY A 38 -0.52 -7.89 11.50
C GLY A 38 -0.49 -8.05 9.98
N SER A 39 -0.61 -6.98 9.19
CA SER A 39 -0.41 -7.06 7.73
C SER A 39 1.07 -7.26 7.39
N ASP A 40 1.37 -8.12 6.42
CA ASP A 40 2.70 -8.25 5.86
C ASP A 40 3.00 -7.07 4.92
N PHE A 41 4.22 -6.53 5.00
CA PHE A 41 4.69 -5.54 4.04
C PHE A 41 4.80 -6.13 2.63
N GLY A 42 5.09 -7.43 2.51
CA GLY A 42 5.09 -8.15 1.23
C GLY A 42 3.75 -8.07 0.51
N ASP A 43 2.63 -8.18 1.24
CA ASP A 43 1.29 -8.03 0.68
C ASP A 43 1.04 -6.60 0.18
N THR A 44 1.61 -5.61 0.88
CA THR A 44 1.52 -4.19 0.46
C THR A 44 2.23 -3.99 -0.87
N VAL A 45 3.44 -4.53 -1.02
CA VAL A 45 4.22 -4.49 -2.27
C VAL A 45 3.49 -5.23 -3.39
N ALA A 46 2.91 -6.40 -3.11
CA ALA A 46 2.16 -7.19 -4.08
C ALA A 46 0.89 -6.45 -4.56
N CYS A 47 0.12 -5.85 -3.65
CA CYS A 47 -1.04 -5.03 -4.01
C CYS A 47 -0.62 -3.82 -4.84
N ALA A 48 0.47 -3.15 -4.49
CA ALA A 48 0.97 -2.00 -5.24
C ALA A 48 1.35 -2.37 -6.69
N LYS A 49 1.99 -3.52 -6.90
CA LYS A 49 2.28 -4.05 -8.24
C LYS A 49 0.99 -4.25 -9.05
N LEU A 50 0.01 -4.94 -8.46
CA LEU A 50 -1.28 -5.20 -9.10
C LEU A 50 -2.01 -3.90 -9.47
N LEU A 51 -2.02 -2.90 -8.59
CA LEU A 51 -2.64 -1.60 -8.87
C LEU A 51 -1.96 -0.87 -10.04
N LYS A 52 -0.63 -0.95 -10.15
CA LYS A 52 0.10 -0.38 -11.31
C LYS A 52 -0.25 -1.09 -12.60
N GLU A 53 -0.33 -2.42 -12.58
CA GLU A 53 -0.72 -3.23 -13.74
C GLU A 53 -2.12 -2.84 -14.25
N GLU A 54 -3.01 -2.43 -13.34
CA GLU A 54 -4.36 -1.95 -13.65
C GLU A 54 -4.42 -0.45 -14.04
N GLY A 55 -3.28 0.27 -14.03
CA GLY A 55 -3.19 1.67 -14.45
C GLY A 55 -3.53 2.70 -13.36
N TYR A 56 -3.38 2.32 -12.09
CA TYR A 56 -3.51 3.21 -10.94
C TYR A 56 -2.16 3.68 -10.39
N LYS A 57 -2.20 4.73 -9.56
CA LYS A 57 -1.05 5.24 -8.82
C LYS A 57 -1.09 4.78 -7.36
N PRO A 58 -0.46 3.66 -6.98
CA PRO A 58 -0.44 3.23 -5.59
C PRO A 58 0.35 4.19 -4.71
N ILE A 59 -0.19 4.46 -3.51
CA ILE A 59 0.44 5.26 -2.46
C ILE A 59 0.46 4.42 -1.17
N PRO A 60 1.50 3.58 -0.96
CA PRO A 60 1.57 2.73 0.22
C PRO A 60 1.72 3.52 1.52
N HIS A 61 1.07 3.06 2.59
CA HIS A 61 1.34 3.55 3.94
C HIS A 61 2.64 2.93 4.47
N LEU A 62 3.57 3.78 4.87
CA LEU A 62 4.76 3.40 5.60
C LEU A 62 4.55 3.74 7.09
N VAL A 63 4.57 2.71 7.95
CA VAL A 63 4.28 2.87 9.38
C VAL A 63 5.57 3.05 10.17
N ALA A 64 5.86 4.28 10.61
CA ALA A 64 7.10 4.66 11.30
C ALA A 64 7.37 3.80 12.54
N ARG A 65 6.38 3.57 13.41
CA ARG A 65 6.57 2.74 14.63
C ARG A 65 6.87 1.27 14.35
N SER A 66 6.63 0.79 13.13
CA SER A 66 6.96 -0.59 12.74
C SER A 66 8.40 -0.75 12.23
N ILE A 67 9.11 0.36 12.02
CA ILE A 67 10.49 0.39 11.53
C ILE A 67 11.40 0.42 12.75
N ARG A 68 12.11 -0.69 13.01
CA ARG A 68 12.93 -0.85 14.22
C ARG A 68 14.32 -0.22 14.08
N ASP A 69 14.81 -0.12 12.86
CA ASP A 69 16.14 0.37 12.51
C ASP A 69 16.17 0.82 11.04
N ASP A 70 17.30 1.44 10.66
CA ASP A 70 17.53 1.98 9.33
C ASP A 70 17.55 0.89 8.25
N SER A 71 17.97 -0.34 8.59
CA SER A 71 18.03 -1.44 7.61
C SER A 71 16.63 -1.85 7.15
N ILE A 72 15.65 -1.89 8.06
CA ILE A 72 14.24 -2.15 7.71
C ILE A 72 13.68 -1.01 6.85
N LEU A 73 14.03 0.24 7.14
CA LEU A 73 13.61 1.37 6.31
C LEU A 73 14.18 1.24 4.90
N GLU A 74 15.48 1.00 4.77
CA GLU A 74 16.17 0.84 3.49
C GLU A 74 15.58 -0.31 2.67
N ASP A 75 15.35 -1.47 3.28
CA ASP A 75 14.76 -2.62 2.59
C ASP A 75 13.35 -2.35 2.09
N ARG A 76 12.53 -1.63 2.86
CA ARG A 76 11.18 -1.25 2.43
C ARG A 76 11.20 -0.22 1.31
N LEU A 77 12.04 0.80 1.43
CA LEU A 77 12.23 1.81 0.39
C LEU A 77 12.76 1.17 -0.90
N ARG A 78 13.70 0.24 -0.80
CA ARG A 78 14.23 -0.54 -1.94
C ARG A 78 13.13 -1.30 -2.66
N GLN A 79 12.31 -2.07 -1.92
CA GLN A 79 11.20 -2.82 -2.52
C GLN A 79 10.17 -1.90 -3.21
N MET A 80 9.88 -0.74 -2.64
CA MET A 80 9.00 0.26 -3.26
C MET A 80 9.64 0.89 -4.50
N GLN A 81 10.95 1.15 -4.47
CA GLN A 81 11.69 1.68 -5.62
C GLN A 81 11.75 0.66 -6.77
N GLU A 82 11.95 -0.62 -6.49
CA GLU A 82 11.98 -1.70 -7.49
C GLU A 82 10.69 -1.78 -8.31
N ILE A 83 9.56 -1.42 -7.71
CA ILE A 83 8.25 -1.37 -8.38
C ILE A 83 7.88 0.05 -8.85
N GLN A 84 8.82 0.99 -8.72
CA GLN A 84 8.69 2.40 -9.11
C GLN A 84 7.47 3.05 -8.43
N ILE A 85 7.37 2.96 -7.11
CA ILE A 85 6.50 3.83 -6.31
C ILE A 85 7.06 5.23 -6.32
N GLU A 86 6.22 6.22 -6.62
CA GLU A 86 6.59 7.63 -6.66
C GLU A 86 6.22 8.36 -5.36
N GLU A 87 5.19 7.89 -4.66
CA GLU A 87 4.64 8.53 -3.47
C GLU A 87 4.34 7.52 -2.38
N ILE A 88 4.62 7.89 -1.13
CA ILE A 88 4.26 7.12 0.06
C ILE A 88 3.59 8.04 1.08
N ILE A 89 2.74 7.45 1.92
CA ILE A 89 2.20 8.13 3.10
C ILE A 89 2.95 7.61 4.33
N LEU A 90 3.83 8.44 4.89
CA LEU A 90 4.50 8.13 6.15
C LEU A 90 3.59 8.50 7.32
N ILE A 91 3.22 7.51 8.13
CA ILE A 91 2.36 7.68 9.30
C ILE A 91 2.99 7.04 10.54
N ALA A 92 2.65 7.54 11.73
CA ALA A 92 3.13 6.95 12.97
C ALA A 92 2.69 5.47 13.15
N GLY A 93 1.57 5.06 12.57
CA GLY A 93 0.89 3.78 12.86
C GLY A 93 0.04 3.87 14.12
N SER A 94 -0.49 2.75 14.62
CA SER A 94 -1.07 2.63 15.97
C SER A 94 -0.08 1.93 16.91
N ASP A 95 -0.19 2.15 18.22
CA ASP A 95 0.55 1.33 19.19
C ASP A 95 0.03 -0.11 19.13
N SER A 96 0.94 -1.07 19.06
CA SER A 96 0.61 -2.49 19.24
C SER A 96 0.31 -2.83 20.71
N ASN A 97 0.51 -1.87 21.62
CA ASN A 97 0.20 -2.03 23.03
C ASN A 97 -1.29 -1.70 23.25
N LYS A 98 -2.14 -2.72 23.09
CA LYS A 98 -3.34 -2.78 23.93
C LYS A 98 -2.84 -3.15 25.32
N ASP A 99 -2.69 -2.16 26.20
CA ASP A 99 -2.48 -2.47 27.61
C ASP A 99 -3.64 -3.33 28.13
N SER A 100 -3.28 -4.48 28.71
CA SER A 100 -3.98 -5.29 29.72
C SER A 100 -5.36 -5.88 29.40
#